data_AF-S5T771-F1
#
_entry.id   AF-S5T771-F1
#
_cell.length_a   1.000
_cell.length_b   1.000
_cell.length_c   1.000
_cell.angle_alpha   90.00
_cell.angle_beta   90.00
_cell.angle_gamma   90.00
#
_symmetry.space_group_name_H-M   'P 1'
#
loop_
_entity.id
_entity.type
_entity.pdbx_description
1 polymer ?
#
loop_
_entity_poly.entity_id
_entity_poly.type
_entity_poly.pdbx_seq_one_letter_code
_entity_poly.pdbx_strand_id
1 'polypeptide(L)'
;MTLNAYKFGLASAISFSVIWLVCSLLVWLFPKMTMGIAGEMLHADMTSLGWQISSTGVVTGLIGWAVTAGVIGWFLVVIYNKL
;
A
#
# COMPACT_ATOMS: atom_id res chain seq x y z
N MET A 1 -23.39 12.59 9.36
CA MET A 1 -22.24 13.11 10.14
C MET A 1 -21.25 13.70 9.15
N THR A 2 -20.63 14.84 9.44
CA THR A 2 -19.61 15.44 8.56
C THR A 2 -18.22 15.00 9.01
N LEU A 3 -17.47 14.35 8.12
CA LEU A 3 -16.09 13.93 8.37
C LEU A 3 -15.10 15.01 7.92
N ASN A 4 -13.99 15.16 8.63
CA ASN A 4 -12.94 16.08 8.20
C ASN A 4 -12.07 15.42 7.13
N ALA A 5 -12.20 15.87 5.87
CA ALA A 5 -11.52 15.27 4.72
C ALA A 5 -9.99 15.28 4.85
N TYR A 6 -9.41 16.36 5.38
CA TYR A 6 -7.95 16.47 5.55
C TYR A 6 -7.43 15.51 6.61
N LYS A 7 -8.09 15.43 7.77
CA LYS A 7 -7.72 14.49 8.83
C LYS A 7 -7.83 13.04 8.36
N PHE A 8 -8.87 12.73 7.59
CA PHE A 8 -9.06 11.39 7.05
C PHE A 8 -8.00 11.04 6.00
N GLY A 9 -7.75 11.93 5.03
CA GLY A 9 -6.68 11.74 4.05
C GLY A 9 -5.31 11.54 4.71
N LEU A 10 -4.96 12.34 5.71
CA LEU A 10 -3.72 12.16 6.46
C LEU A 10 -3.67 10.81 7.19
N ALA A 11 -4.77 10.39 7.83
CA ALA A 11 -4.86 9.09 8.49
C ALA A 11 -4.72 7.92 7.50
N SER A 12 -5.29 8.04 6.29
CA SER A 12 -5.14 7.06 5.21
C SER A 12 -3.68 6.97 4.75
N ALA A 13 -3.02 8.11 4.51
CA ALA A 13 -1.62 8.15 4.10
C ALA A 13 -0.69 7.49 5.13
N ILE A 14 -0.87 7.80 6.42
CA ILE A 14 -0.06 7.23 7.51
C ILE A 14 -0.30 5.73 7.62
N SER A 15 -1.57 5.30 7.59
CA SER A 15 -1.91 3.87 7.70
C SER A 15 -1.28 3.05 6.58
N PHE A 16 -1.38 3.52 5.33
CA PHE A 16 -0.77 2.83 4.18
C PHE A 16 0.75 2.89 4.22
N SER A 17 1.35 3.95 4.78
CA SER A 17 2.79 4.03 4.99
C SER A 17 3.29 2.93 5.93
N VAL A 18 2.60 2.74 7.06
CA VAL A 18 2.93 1.71 8.05
C VAL A 18 2.77 0.32 7.44
N ILE A 19 1.64 0.07 6.77
CA ILE A 19 1.38 -1.22 6.12
C ILE A 19 2.44 -1.51 5.06
N TRP A 20 2.80 -0.53 4.23
CA TRP A 20 3.83 -0.70 3.20
C TRP A 20 5.19 -1.13 3.77
N LEU A 21 5.62 -0.51 4.87
CA LEU A 21 6.89 -0.87 5.52
C LEU A 21 6.84 -2.29 6.08
N VAL A 22 5.73 -2.68 6.71
CA VAL A 22 5.53 -4.05 7.21
C VAL A 22 5.53 -5.05 6.06
N CYS A 23 4.80 -4.79 4.98
CA CYS A 23 4.77 -5.64 3.79
C CYS A 23 6.16 -5.77 3.15
N SER A 24 6.88 -4.65 3.02
CA SER A 24 8.24 -4.63 2.47
C SER A 24 9.19 -5.49 3.33
N LEU A 25 9.09 -5.39 4.65
CA LEU A 25 9.87 -6.21 5.58
C LEU A 25 9.54 -7.71 5.44
N LEU A 26 8.26 -8.06 5.31
CA LEU A 26 7.84 -9.46 5.13
C LEU A 26 8.37 -10.05 3.82
N VAL A 27 8.32 -9.29 2.72
CA VAL A 27 8.91 -9.69 1.43
C VAL A 27 10.43 -9.84 1.54
N TRP A 28 11.08 -9.06 2.41
CA TRP A 28 12.51 -9.15 2.63
C TRP A 28 12.91 -10.40 3.43
N LEU A 29 12.14 -10.74 4.46
CA LEU A 29 12.37 -11.92 5.31
C LEU A 29 11.94 -13.23 4.64
N PHE A 30 10.86 -13.22 3.86
CA PHE A 30 10.22 -14.42 3.31
C PHE A 30 9.88 -14.28 1.81
N PRO A 31 10.89 -14.09 0.93
CA PRO A 31 10.66 -13.79 -0.48
C PRO A 31 9.91 -14.89 -1.24
N LYS A 32 10.27 -16.16 -1.06
CA LYS A 32 9.61 -17.27 -1.77
C LYS A 32 8.14 -17.46 -1.35
N MET A 33 7.86 -17.34 -0.05
CA MET A 33 6.52 -17.49 0.49
C MET A 33 5.60 -16.36 0.01
N THR A 34 6.07 -15.12 0.09
CA THR A 34 5.29 -13.94 -0.36
C THR A 34 5.02 -13.95 -1.86
N MET A 35 5.99 -14.38 -2.67
CA MET A 35 5.77 -14.58 -4.12
C MET A 35 4.80 -15.72 -4.43
N GLY A 36 4.82 -16.81 -3.65
CA GLY A 36 3.83 -17.88 -3.77
C GLY A 36 2.40 -17.40 -3.51
N ILE A 37 2.19 -16.66 -2.41
CA ILE A 37 0.90 -16.06 -2.06
C ILE A 37 0.42 -15.10 -3.16
N ALA A 38 1.31 -14.23 -3.65
CA ALA A 38 0.98 -13.32 -4.74
C ALA A 38 0.58 -14.07 -6.03
N GLY A 39 1.25 -15.18 -6.31
CA GLY A 39 0.89 -16.06 -7.42
C GLY A 39 -0.51 -16.66 -7.30
N GLU A 40 -0.86 -17.18 -6.13
CA GLU A 40 -2.21 -17.69 -5.86
C GLU A 40 -3.29 -16.61 -6.04
N MET A 41 -3.03 -15.39 -5.56
CA MET A 41 -3.96 -14.26 -5.70
C MET A 41 -4.16 -13.80 -7.15
N LEU A 42 -3.11 -13.89 -7.97
CA LEU A 42 -3.13 -13.48 -9.38
C LEU A 42 -3.48 -14.64 -10.32
N HIS A 43 -3.76 -15.84 -9.78
CA HIS A 43 -3.97 -17.06 -10.57
C HIS A 43 -2.80 -17.36 -11.53
N ALA A 44 -1.56 -17.10 -11.10
CA ALA A 44 -0.36 -17.20 -11.93
C ALA A 44 0.83 -17.78 -11.16
N ASP A 45 1.73 -18.48 -11.85
CA ASP A 45 2.99 -18.93 -11.23
C ASP A 45 4.00 -17.78 -11.18
N MET A 46 4.13 -17.19 -10.00
CA MET A 46 5.06 -16.11 -9.70
C MET A 46 6.33 -16.63 -9.00
N THR A 47 6.46 -17.95 -8.77
CA THR A 47 7.58 -18.53 -8.01
C THR A 47 8.90 -18.51 -8.77
N SER A 48 8.84 -18.44 -10.10
CA SER A 48 9.99 -18.33 -11.00
C SER A 48 10.50 -16.89 -11.15
N LEU A 49 9.72 -15.89 -10.74
CA LEU A 49 10.14 -14.49 -10.79
C LEU A 49 11.16 -14.22 -9.69
N GLY A 50 12.31 -13.67 -10.09
CA GLY A 50 13.34 -13.25 -9.16
C GLY A 50 12.84 -12.20 -8.16
N TRP A 51 13.47 -12.16 -6.99
CA TRP A 51 13.17 -11.16 -5.97
C TRP A 51 13.65 -9.77 -6.43
N GLN A 52 12.75 -8.78 -6.41
CA GLN A 52 12.95 -7.45 -7.00
C GLN A 52 12.85 -6.30 -5.98
N ILE A 53 12.78 -6.58 -4.67
CA ILE A 53 12.72 -5.49 -3.69
C ILE A 53 14.10 -4.85 -3.53
N SER A 54 14.21 -3.55 -3.85
CA SER A 54 15.40 -2.73 -3.64
C SER A 54 15.12 -1.66 -2.59
N SER A 55 16.15 -1.16 -1.92
CA SER A 55 16.00 -0.04 -0.97
C SER A 55 15.35 1.19 -1.62
N THR A 56 15.74 1.50 -2.86
CA THR A 56 15.10 2.55 -3.66
C THR A 56 13.61 2.25 -3.90
N GLY A 57 13.26 1.02 -4.26
CA GLY A 57 11.88 0.59 -4.47
C GLY A 57 11.01 0.70 -3.20
N VAL A 58 11.59 0.43 -2.03
CA VAL A 58 10.88 0.61 -0.75
C VAL A 58 10.55 2.08 -0.51
N VAL A 59 11.50 2.99 -0.75
CA VAL A 59 11.28 4.44 -0.53
C VAL A 59 10.32 5.02 -1.55
N THR A 60 10.49 4.70 -2.85
CA THR A 60 9.60 5.20 -3.89
C THR A 60 8.18 4.65 -3.74
N GLY A 61 8.06 3.37 -3.39
CA GLY A 61 6.77 2.74 -3.07
C GLY A 61 6.11 3.36 -1.84
N LEU A 62 6.88 3.65 -0.78
CA LEU A 62 6.36 4.29 0.43
C LEU A 62 5.72 5.63 0.10
N ILE A 63 6.44 6.49 -0.62
CA ILE A 63 5.94 7.81 -1.02
C ILE A 63 4.73 7.66 -1.94
N GLY A 64 4.81 6.79 -2.95
CA GLY A 64 3.73 6.56 -3.91
C GLY A 64 2.44 6.08 -3.25
N TRP A 65 2.52 5.07 -2.39
CA TRP A 65 1.37 4.53 -1.66
C TRP A 65 0.81 5.52 -0.63
N ALA A 66 1.65 6.24 0.10
CA ALA A 66 1.22 7.24 1.07
C ALA A 66 0.44 8.38 0.40
N VAL A 67 0.99 8.95 -0.69
CA VAL A 67 0.35 10.04 -1.43
C VAL A 67 -0.96 9.57 -2.05
N THR A 68 -0.95 8.42 -2.73
CA THR A 68 -2.15 7.90 -3.42
C THR A 68 -3.27 7.59 -2.42
N ALA A 69 -2.96 6.90 -1.32
CA ALA A 69 -3.94 6.60 -0.28
C ALA A 69 -4.48 7.87 0.40
N GLY A 70 -3.62 8.86 0.65
CA GLY A 70 -4.04 10.13 1.23
C GLY A 70 -4.99 10.92 0.34
N VAL A 71 -4.68 11.01 -0.96
CA VAL A 71 -5.54 11.67 -1.95
C VAL A 71 -6.88 10.94 -2.08
N ILE A 72 -6.86 9.61 -2.20
CA ILE A 72 -8.08 8.80 -2.30
C ILE A 72 -8.93 8.95 -1.03
N GLY A 73 -8.33 8.83 0.16
CA GLY A 73 -9.04 8.98 1.43
C GLY A 73 -9.68 10.37 1.58
N TRP A 74 -8.94 11.43 1.24
CA TRP A 74 -9.48 12.79 1.21
C TRP A 74 -10.67 12.90 0.24
N PHE A 75 -10.51 12.40 -0.98
CA PHE A 75 -11.53 12.49 -2.02
C PHE A 75 -12.81 11.73 -1.66
N LEU A 76 -12.67 10.54 -1.07
CA LEU A 76 -13.79 9.75 -0.56
C LEU A 76 -14.62 10.53 0.45
N VAL A 77 -13.97 11.23 1.40
CA VAL A 77 -14.69 12.03 2.40
C VAL A 77 -15.33 13.27 1.80
N VAL A 78 -14.70 13.91 0.81
CA VAL A 78 -15.32 15.03 0.09
C VAL A 78 -16.62 14.61 -0.58
N ILE A 79 -16.65 13.44 -1.22
CA ILE A 79 -17.87 12.88 -1.83
C ILE A 79 -18.87 12.52 -0.73
N TYR A 80 -18.45 11.78 0.31
CA TYR A 80 -19.33 11.35 1.40
C TYR A 80 -20.05 12.53 2.08
N ASN A 81 -19.36 13.64 2.32
CA ASN A 81 -19.95 14.82 2.95
C ASN A 81 -20.96 15.56 2.06
N LYS A 82 -20.98 15.28 0.74
CA LYS A 82 -21.89 15.90 -0.24
C LYS A 82 -23.12 15.03 -0.53
N LEU A 83 -23.07 13.75 -0.19
CA LEU A 83 -24.18 12.81 -0.29
C LEU A 83 -25.03 12.86 0.98
#